data_AF-A0A9D6I093-F1
#
_entry.id   AF-A0A9D6I093-F1
#
_cell.length_a   1.000
_cell.length_b   1.000
_cell.length_c   1.000
_cell.angle_alpha   90.00
_cell.angle_beta   90.00
_cell.angle_gamma   90.00
#
_symmetry.space_group_name_H-M   'P 1'
#
loop_
_entity.id
_entity.type
_entity.pdbx_description
1 polymer ?
#
loop_
_entity_poly.entity_id
_entity_poly.type
_entity_poly.pdbx_seq_one_letter_code
_entity_poly.pdbx_strand_id
1 'polypeptide(L)'
;MHPITAAVLLVFAVATTWAPWRRPGWKTPSRGLWVEGVALVTAVVAALQLARLAVPTRDGMAWGRVAFYAAAYWYACAGGMAIVRLVLDMVPVSPQPPKGGIAVSASELARGRMIGVLERALALTLVLLGQYGALGLLIAAKALARFRALEDRDFAEYFLIGTLASLLHALVVGVGVRLLT
;
A
#
# COMPACT_ATOMS: atom_id res chain seq x y z
N MET A 1 15.15 0.96 -15.89
CA MET A 1 15.36 1.49 -14.54
C MET A 1 16.83 1.35 -14.15
N HIS A 2 17.42 2.44 -13.64
CA HIS A 2 18.80 2.43 -13.16
C HIS A 2 18.93 1.56 -11.89
N PRO A 3 19.94 0.67 -11.79
CA PRO A 3 20.06 -0.27 -10.66
C PRO A 3 20.19 0.43 -9.30
N ILE A 4 20.90 1.56 -9.24
CA ILE A 4 21.01 2.35 -8.00
C ILE A 4 19.65 2.87 -7.55
N THR A 5 18.83 3.40 -8.46
CA THR A 5 17.50 3.89 -8.11
C THR A 5 16.66 2.77 -7.53
N ALA A 6 16.68 1.60 -8.20
CA ALA A 6 15.97 0.42 -7.76
C ALA A 6 16.42 -0.07 -6.37
N ALA A 7 17.73 -0.10 -6.14
CA ALA A 7 18.31 -0.52 -4.86
C ALA A 7 17.94 0.42 -3.72
N VAL A 8 18.04 1.74 -3.91
CA VAL A 8 17.67 2.74 -2.90
C VAL A 8 16.19 2.62 -2.54
N LEU A 9 15.32 2.49 -3.55
CA LEU A 9 13.88 2.36 -3.32
C LEU A 9 13.50 1.02 -2.69
N LEU A 10 14.20 -0.07 -3.00
CA LEU A 10 14.02 -1.36 -2.34
C LEU A 10 14.42 -1.29 -0.87
N VAL A 11 15.59 -0.70 -0.58
CA VAL A 11 16.06 -0.48 0.80
C VAL A 11 15.06 0.38 1.57
N PHE A 12 14.58 1.47 0.99
CA PHE A 12 13.54 2.30 1.59
C PHE A 12 12.25 1.50 1.87
N ALA A 13 11.74 0.75 0.88
CA ALA A 13 10.51 -0.01 1.00
C ALA A 13 10.60 -1.07 2.11
N VAL A 14 11.75 -1.72 2.23
CA VAL A 14 12.03 -2.74 3.26
C VAL A 14 12.24 -2.07 4.62
N ALA A 15 13.14 -1.10 4.73
CA ALA A 15 13.45 -0.42 5.99
C ALA A 15 12.22 0.23 6.65
N THR A 16 11.36 0.84 5.84
CA THR A 16 10.14 1.48 6.35
C THR A 16 9.15 0.49 6.96
N THR A 17 9.21 -0.82 6.65
CA THR A 17 8.30 -1.80 7.28
C THR A 17 8.42 -1.86 8.80
N TRP A 18 9.60 -1.57 9.34
CA TRP A 18 9.85 -1.53 10.78
C TRP A 18 9.79 -0.13 11.39
N ALA A 19 9.43 0.88 10.60
CA ALA A 19 9.41 2.26 11.04
C ALA A 19 8.46 2.47 12.24
N PRO A 20 8.85 3.29 13.23
CA PRO A 20 8.05 3.48 14.45
C PRO A 20 6.62 3.94 14.19
N TRP A 21 6.44 4.87 13.24
CA TRP A 21 5.11 5.42 12.88
C TRP A 21 4.21 4.40 12.17
N ARG A 22 4.77 3.29 11.68
CA ARG A 22 4.01 2.19 11.08
C ARG A 22 3.59 1.11 12.08
N ARG A 23 3.94 1.22 13.36
CA ARG A 23 3.51 0.26 14.38
C ARG A 23 2.11 0.58 14.92
N PRO A 24 1.32 -0.43 15.32
CA PRO A 24 0.06 -0.21 16.02
C PRO A 24 0.28 0.64 17.28
N GLY A 25 -0.66 1.54 17.60
CA GLY A 25 -0.56 2.41 18.77
C GLY A 25 0.25 3.69 18.59
N TRP A 26 0.59 4.07 17.35
CA TRP A 26 1.19 5.37 17.07
C TRP A 26 0.20 6.50 17.42
N LYS A 27 0.58 7.36 18.37
CA LYS A 27 -0.34 8.36 18.98
C LYS A 27 -0.85 9.44 18.03
N THR A 28 -0.19 9.69 16.89
CA THR A 28 -0.54 10.79 15.97
C THR A 28 -0.57 10.30 14.52
N PRO A 29 -1.68 9.68 14.08
CA PRO A 29 -1.77 9.06 12.76
C PRO A 29 -1.46 10.01 11.59
N SER A 30 -1.89 11.27 11.69
CA SER A 30 -1.60 12.33 10.71
C SER A 30 -0.12 12.65 10.55
N ARG A 31 0.61 12.73 11.67
CA ARG A 31 2.06 12.90 11.62
C ARG A 31 2.74 11.68 11.01
N GLY A 32 2.22 10.48 11.27
CA GLY A 32 2.71 9.25 10.66
C GLY A 32 2.62 9.26 9.13
N LEU A 33 1.47 9.65 8.58
CA LEU A 33 1.31 9.79 7.12
C LEU A 33 2.20 10.88 6.52
N TRP A 34 2.35 12.02 7.20
CA TRP A 34 3.24 13.08 6.75
C TRP A 34 4.70 12.64 6.72
N VAL A 35 5.18 11.99 7.78
CA VAL A 35 6.54 11.44 7.84
C VAL A 35 6.76 10.42 6.75
N GLU A 36 5.78 9.54 6.51
CA GLU A 36 5.83 8.55 5.43
C GLU A 36 5.97 9.21 4.05
N GLY A 37 5.14 10.22 3.76
CA GLY A 37 5.18 10.95 2.50
C GLY A 37 6.52 11.65 2.28
N VAL A 38 7.02 12.37 3.29
CA VAL A 38 8.32 13.05 3.22
C VAL A 38 9.46 12.06 3.03
N ALA A 39 9.43 10.92 3.74
CA ALA A 39 10.47 9.90 3.62
C ALA A 39 10.48 9.26 2.22
N LEU A 40 9.31 8.97 1.65
CA LEU A 40 9.18 8.45 0.29
C LEU A 40 9.72 9.44 -0.74
N VAL A 41 9.29 10.71 -0.68
CA VAL A 41 9.77 11.75 -1.62
C VAL A 41 11.28 11.92 -1.51
N THR A 42 11.81 11.97 -0.29
CA THR A 42 13.25 12.06 -0.04
C THR A 42 14.00 10.86 -0.63
N ALA A 43 13.48 9.64 -0.46
CA ALA A 43 14.07 8.44 -1.02
C ALA A 43 14.07 8.44 -2.55
N VAL A 44 12.98 8.87 -3.19
CA VAL A 44 12.88 9.00 -4.66
C VAL A 44 13.86 10.04 -5.18
N VAL A 45 13.92 11.23 -4.56
CA VAL A 45 14.86 12.29 -4.97
C VAL A 45 16.30 11.81 -4.81
N ALA A 46 16.65 11.22 -3.68
CA ALA A 46 17.99 10.68 -3.44
C ALA A 46 18.35 9.58 -4.45
N ALA A 47 17.42 8.66 -4.73
CA ALA A 47 17.59 7.59 -5.71
C ALA A 47 17.85 8.11 -7.13
N LEU A 48 17.18 9.20 -7.52
CA LEU A 48 17.37 9.85 -8.82
C LEU A 48 18.70 10.62 -8.90
N GLN A 49 19.10 11.31 -7.82
CA GLN A 49 20.38 12.03 -7.79
C GLN A 49 21.57 11.07 -7.79
N LEU A 50 21.52 10.00 -6.98
CA LEU A 50 22.60 9.00 -6.91
C LEU A 50 22.75 8.24 -8.24
N ALA A 51 21.66 8.02 -8.98
CA ALA A 51 21.72 7.39 -10.29
C ALA A 51 22.53 8.20 -11.32
N ARG A 52 22.69 9.52 -11.13
CA ARG A 52 23.52 10.37 -12.02
C ARG A 52 25.01 10.09 -11.86
N LEU A 53 25.42 9.42 -10.78
CA LEU A 53 26.82 9.18 -10.45
C LEU A 53 27.38 7.89 -11.06
N ALA A 54 26.55 7.05 -11.68
CA ALA A 54 26.96 5.76 -12.20
C ALA A 54 26.52 5.55 -13.65
N VAL A 55 27.38 4.93 -14.45
CA VAL A 55 27.04 4.50 -15.81
C VAL A 55 26.48 3.07 -15.73
N PRO A 56 25.21 2.84 -16.11
CA PRO A 56 24.59 1.54 -15.95
C PRO A 56 25.12 0.52 -16.99
N THR A 57 25.47 -0.69 -16.54
CA THR A 57 25.73 -1.83 -17.42
C THR A 57 24.42 -2.44 -17.94
N ARG A 58 24.45 -3.15 -19.08
CA ARG A 58 23.25 -3.81 -19.66
C ARG A 58 22.58 -4.76 -18.68
N ASP A 59 23.36 -5.59 -17.99
CA ASP A 59 22.85 -6.52 -16.99
C ASP A 59 22.30 -5.79 -15.75
N GLY A 60 22.96 -4.69 -15.35
CA GLY A 60 22.49 -3.83 -14.27
C GLY A 60 21.12 -3.20 -14.55
N MET A 61 20.81 -2.89 -15.82
CA MET A 61 19.48 -2.38 -16.19
C MET A 61 18.37 -3.43 -16.09
N ALA A 62 18.68 -4.71 -16.37
CA ALA A 62 17.71 -5.80 -16.25
C ALA A 62 17.35 -6.04 -14.78
N TRP A 63 18.36 -6.25 -13.93
CA TRP A 63 18.17 -6.42 -12.49
C TRP A 63 17.58 -5.18 -11.81
N GLY A 64 17.96 -3.99 -12.26
CA GLY A 64 17.38 -2.73 -11.79
C GLY A 64 15.87 -2.66 -12.01
N ARG A 65 15.35 -3.12 -13.16
CA ARG A 65 13.89 -3.18 -13.37
C ARG A 65 13.22 -4.16 -12.42
N VAL A 66 13.76 -5.36 -12.28
CA VAL A 66 13.22 -6.40 -11.39
C VAL A 66 13.17 -5.90 -9.94
N ALA A 67 14.28 -5.35 -9.44
CA ALA A 67 14.38 -4.80 -8.09
C ALA A 67 13.41 -3.62 -7.87
N PHE A 68 13.21 -2.79 -8.89
CA PHE A 68 12.28 -1.67 -8.80
C PHE A 68 10.82 -2.12 -8.68
N TYR A 69 10.40 -3.08 -9.51
CA TYR A 69 9.07 -3.67 -9.37
C TYR A 69 8.93 -4.38 -8.02
N ALA A 70 9.93 -5.13 -7.58
CA ALA A 70 9.92 -5.76 -6.27
C ALA A 70 9.75 -4.72 -5.13
N ALA A 71 10.46 -3.60 -5.20
CA ALA A 71 10.31 -2.49 -4.25
C ALA A 71 8.90 -1.92 -4.25
N ALA A 72 8.32 -1.70 -5.43
CA ALA A 72 6.96 -1.18 -5.58
C ALA A 72 5.90 -2.14 -5.02
N TYR A 73 5.98 -3.43 -5.33
CA TYR A 73 5.08 -4.44 -4.78
C TYR A 73 5.24 -4.58 -3.27
N TRP A 74 6.48 -4.55 -2.77
CA TRP A 74 6.74 -4.59 -1.33
C TRP A 74 6.14 -3.39 -0.62
N TYR A 75 6.36 -2.18 -1.14
CA TYR A 75 5.82 -0.94 -0.57
C TYR A 75 4.28 -0.87 -0.67
N ALA A 76 3.70 -1.30 -1.79
CA ALA A 76 2.25 -1.40 -1.95
C ALA A 76 1.64 -2.40 -0.95
N CYS A 77 2.19 -3.60 -0.83
CA CYS A 77 1.62 -4.66 -0.02
C CYS A 77 1.90 -4.48 1.48
N ALA A 78 3.17 -4.36 1.86
CA ALA A 78 3.61 -4.26 3.25
C ALA A 78 3.44 -2.84 3.81
N GLY A 79 3.87 -1.83 3.06
CA GLY A 79 3.69 -0.43 3.46
C GLY A 79 2.22 0.00 3.45
N GLY A 80 1.44 -0.48 2.47
CA GLY A 80 0.01 -0.22 2.39
C GLY A 80 -0.78 -0.68 3.62
N MET A 81 -0.38 -1.75 4.31
CA MET A 81 -1.04 -2.14 5.57
C MET A 81 -0.95 -1.04 6.63
N ALA A 82 0.24 -0.47 6.81
CA ALA A 82 0.47 0.56 7.80
C ALA A 82 -0.20 1.88 7.41
N ILE A 83 -0.12 2.26 6.13
CA ILE A 83 -0.73 3.49 5.61
C ILE A 83 -2.25 3.43 5.75
N VAL A 84 -2.88 2.33 5.34
CA VAL A 84 -4.33 2.15 5.48
C VAL A 84 -4.74 2.19 6.95
N ARG A 85 -3.97 1.54 7.84
CA ARG A 85 -4.24 1.63 9.28
C ARG A 85 -4.13 3.06 9.79
N LEU A 86 -3.08 3.80 9.42
CA LEU A 86 -2.93 5.20 9.82
C LEU A 86 -4.08 6.07 9.33
N VAL A 87 -4.62 5.83 8.14
CA VAL A 87 -5.82 6.52 7.64
C VAL A 87 -7.06 6.14 8.47
N LEU A 88 -7.24 4.85 8.75
CA LEU A 88 -8.36 4.39 9.58
C LEU A 88 -8.27 4.94 11.01
N ASP A 89 -7.08 5.04 11.58
CA ASP A 89 -6.85 5.58 12.93
C ASP A 89 -7.13 7.11 13.01
N MET A 90 -7.30 7.81 11.89
CA MET A 90 -7.68 9.24 11.86
C MET A 90 -9.16 9.49 12.12
N VAL A 91 -10.00 8.49 11.79
CA VAL A 91 -11.45 8.62 11.87
C VAL A 91 -11.93 7.61 12.89
N PRO A 92 -12.75 7.98 13.87
CA PRO A 92 -13.23 7.06 14.90
C PRO A 92 -14.30 6.11 14.34
N VAL A 93 -13.95 5.32 13.32
CA VAL A 93 -14.81 4.30 12.73
C VAL A 93 -14.38 2.96 13.28
N SER A 94 -15.06 2.52 14.34
CA SER A 94 -14.85 1.19 14.90
C SER A 94 -15.88 0.25 14.30
N PRO A 95 -15.48 -0.83 13.62
CA PRO A 95 -16.41 -1.89 13.28
C PRO A 95 -17.04 -2.38 14.58
N GLN A 96 -18.38 -2.43 14.66
CA GLN A 96 -19.01 -3.02 15.83
C GLN A 96 -18.50 -4.46 16.00
N PRO A 97 -18.07 -4.87 17.21
CA PRO A 97 -17.75 -6.26 17.44
C PRO A 97 -18.99 -7.11 17.10
N PRO A 98 -18.81 -8.31 16.50
CA PRO A 98 -19.95 -9.15 16.15
C PRO A 98 -20.89 -9.30 17.34
N LYS A 99 -22.20 -9.13 17.11
CA LYS A 99 -23.24 -9.31 18.14
C LYS A 99 -23.05 -10.68 18.78
N GLY A 100 -22.60 -10.71 20.03
CA GLY A 100 -22.27 -11.94 20.76
C GLY A 100 -21.01 -11.90 21.61
N GLY A 101 -20.23 -10.81 21.63
CA GLY A 101 -19.07 -10.68 22.53
C GLY A 101 -17.93 -11.67 22.24
N ILE A 102 -18.00 -12.38 21.10
CA ILE A 102 -16.94 -13.27 20.67
C ILE A 102 -15.79 -12.39 20.17
N ALA A 103 -14.66 -12.45 20.88
CA ALA A 103 -13.43 -11.81 20.45
C ALA A 103 -13.10 -12.23 19.01
N VAL A 104 -12.83 -11.26 18.13
CA VAL A 104 -12.43 -11.53 16.75
C VAL A 104 -11.23 -12.49 16.78
N SER A 105 -11.38 -13.65 16.14
CA SER A 105 -10.35 -14.68 16.20
C SER A 105 -9.08 -14.22 15.48
N ALA A 106 -7.91 -14.67 15.94
CA ALA A 106 -6.65 -14.42 15.24
C ALA A 106 -6.70 -14.86 13.77
N SER A 107 -7.50 -15.90 13.49
CA SER A 107 -7.73 -16.42 12.13
C SER A 107 -8.49 -15.44 11.24
N GLU A 108 -9.50 -14.74 11.76
CA GLU A 108 -10.28 -13.74 11.02
C GLU A 108 -9.44 -12.53 10.67
N LEU A 109 -8.63 -12.05 11.63
CA LEU A 109 -7.68 -10.97 11.42
C LEU A 109 -6.64 -11.35 10.35
N ALA A 110 -6.15 -12.59 10.36
CA ALA A 110 -5.22 -13.08 9.34
C ALA A 110 -5.85 -13.12 7.94
N ARG A 111 -7.10 -13.60 7.82
CA ARG A 111 -7.84 -13.60 6.55
C ARG A 111 -8.02 -12.19 5.99
N GLY A 112 -8.45 -11.24 6.82
CA GLY A 112 -8.61 -9.84 6.41
C GLY A 112 -7.30 -9.21 5.92
N ARG A 113 -6.18 -9.46 6.62
CA ARG A 113 -4.85 -9.00 6.19
C ARG A 113 -4.44 -9.58 4.84
N MET A 114 -4.64 -10.88 4.64
CA MET A 114 -4.28 -11.55 3.40
C MET A 114 -5.10 -11.03 2.21
N ILE A 115 -6.42 -10.88 2.39
CA ILE A 115 -7.31 -10.29 1.37
C ILE A 115 -6.79 -8.92 0.95
N GLY A 116 -6.47 -8.05 1.92
CA GLY A 116 -5.94 -6.72 1.62
C GLY A 116 -4.60 -6.74 0.86
N VAL A 117 -3.70 -7.68 1.17
CA VAL A 117 -2.43 -7.83 0.44
C VAL A 117 -2.68 -8.26 -1.01
N LEU A 118 -3.55 -9.24 -1.22
CA LEU A 118 -3.90 -9.72 -2.56
C LEU A 118 -4.56 -8.62 -3.41
N GLU A 119 -5.48 -7.86 -2.82
CA GLU A 119 -6.12 -6.73 -3.51
C GLU A 119 -5.12 -5.65 -3.92
N ARG A 120 -4.16 -5.30 -3.05
CA ARG A 120 -3.13 -4.31 -3.40
C ARG A 120 -2.19 -4.82 -4.48
N ALA A 121 -1.82 -6.09 -4.44
CA ALA A 121 -1.01 -6.72 -5.50
C ALA A 121 -1.77 -6.71 -6.84
N LEU A 122 -3.05 -7.10 -6.85
CA LEU A 122 -3.90 -7.05 -8.04
C LEU A 122 -4.10 -5.62 -8.53
N ALA A 123 -4.44 -4.69 -7.65
CA ALA A 123 -4.65 -3.28 -7.99
C ALA A 123 -3.40 -2.66 -8.61
N LEU A 124 -2.23 -2.86 -8.01
CA LEU A 124 -0.96 -2.41 -8.57
C LEU A 124 -0.72 -3.03 -9.96
N THR A 125 -0.92 -4.35 -10.09
CA THR A 125 -0.75 -5.05 -11.37
C THR A 125 -1.64 -4.46 -12.46
N LEU A 126 -2.93 -4.23 -12.18
CA LEU A 126 -3.87 -3.65 -13.12
C LEU A 126 -3.48 -2.21 -13.52
N VAL A 127 -3.00 -1.40 -12.59
CA VAL A 127 -2.49 -0.05 -12.89
C VAL A 127 -1.25 -0.10 -13.78
N LEU A 128 -0.31 -1.01 -13.52
CA LEU A 128 0.90 -1.18 -14.35
C LEU A 128 0.56 -1.68 -15.76
N LEU A 129 -0.48 -2.50 -15.90
CA LEU A 129 -1.01 -2.95 -17.19
C LEU A 129 -1.94 -1.93 -17.88
N GLY A 130 -2.21 -0.78 -17.24
CA GLY A 130 -3.14 0.24 -17.74
C GLY A 130 -4.62 -0.18 -17.75
N GLN A 131 -4.98 -1.26 -17.06
CA GLN A 131 -6.31 -1.85 -17.04
C GLN A 131 -7.20 -1.23 -15.95
N TYR A 132 -7.47 0.07 -16.08
CA TYR A 132 -8.29 0.81 -15.09
C TYR A 132 -9.75 0.34 -15.03
N GLY A 133 -10.31 -0.17 -16.14
CA GLY A 133 -11.64 -0.77 -16.13
C GLY A 133 -11.71 -2.04 -15.27
N ALA A 134 -10.71 -2.92 -15.37
CA ALA A 134 -10.59 -4.11 -14.53
C ALA A 134 -10.38 -3.74 -13.05
N LEU A 135 -9.69 -2.64 -12.77
CA LEU A 135 -9.54 -2.11 -11.41
C LEU A 135 -10.90 -1.71 -10.82
N GLY A 136 -11.77 -1.07 -11.61
CA GLY A 136 -13.15 -0.78 -11.22
C GLY A 136 -13.96 -2.04 -10.93
N LEU A 137 -13.82 -3.07 -11.77
CA LEU A 137 -14.43 -4.40 -11.56
C LEU A 137 -13.97 -5.06 -10.27
N LEU A 138 -12.67 -5.00 -9.94
CA LEU A 138 -12.12 -5.53 -8.68
C LEU A 138 -12.80 -4.90 -7.46
N ILE A 139 -12.95 -3.57 -7.44
CA ILE A 139 -13.58 -2.85 -6.34
C ILE A 139 -15.08 -3.18 -6.27
N ALA A 140 -15.76 -3.21 -7.41
CA ALA A 140 -17.18 -3.56 -7.49
C ALA A 140 -17.44 -4.99 -6.98
N ALA A 141 -16.62 -5.95 -7.38
CA ALA A 141 -16.71 -7.33 -6.91
C ALA A 141 -16.50 -7.44 -5.39
N LYS A 142 -15.53 -6.68 -4.84
CA LYS A 142 -15.29 -6.62 -3.40
C LYS A 142 -16.50 -6.06 -2.63
N ALA A 143 -17.10 -4.98 -3.13
CA ALA A 143 -18.30 -4.39 -2.53
C ALA A 143 -19.50 -5.34 -2.61
N LEU A 144 -19.70 -5.99 -3.76
CA LEU A 144 -20.78 -6.96 -3.96
C LEU A 144 -20.69 -8.15 -3.01
N ALA A 145 -19.48 -8.69 -2.80
CA ALA A 145 -19.24 -9.79 -1.86
C ALA A 145 -19.55 -9.43 -0.39
N ARG A 146 -19.63 -8.13 -0.06
CA ARG A 146 -19.91 -7.63 1.29
C ARG A 146 -21.22 -6.83 1.37
N PHE A 147 -22.06 -6.86 0.33
CA PHE A 147 -23.24 -6.02 0.21
C PHE A 147 -24.15 -6.04 1.44
N ARG A 148 -24.48 -7.23 1.97
CA ARG A 148 -25.31 -7.35 3.20
C ARG A 148 -24.68 -6.72 4.44
N ALA A 149 -23.35 -6.78 4.56
CA ALA A 149 -22.66 -6.18 5.70
C ALA A 149 -22.60 -4.64 5.60
N LEU A 150 -22.73 -4.09 4.38
CA LEU A 150 -22.77 -2.64 4.14
C LEU A 150 -24.11 -2.00 4.56
N GLU A 151 -25.10 -2.78 5.00
CA GLU A 151 -26.32 -2.25 5.62
C GLU A 151 -26.04 -1.66 7.01
N ASP A 152 -24.98 -2.11 7.69
CA ASP A 152 -24.48 -1.50 8.91
C ASP A 152 -23.63 -0.27 8.56
N ARG A 153 -24.08 0.91 9.00
CA ARG A 153 -23.44 2.20 8.70
C ARG A 153 -21.98 2.25 9.17
N ASP A 154 -21.70 1.79 10.39
CA ASP A 154 -20.36 1.87 10.97
C ASP A 154 -19.40 0.95 10.21
N PHE A 155 -19.86 -0.25 9.83
CA PHE A 155 -19.11 -1.14 8.96
C PHE A 155 -18.92 -0.57 7.55
N ALA A 156 -19.95 0.03 6.97
CA ALA A 156 -19.91 0.60 5.63
C ALA A 156 -18.89 1.75 5.54
N GLU A 157 -18.88 2.66 6.51
CA GLU A 157 -17.91 3.75 6.59
C GLU A 157 -16.47 3.22 6.74
N TYR A 158 -16.26 2.24 7.63
CA TYR A 158 -14.94 1.61 7.83
C TYR A 158 -14.45 0.92 6.56
N PHE A 159 -15.33 0.16 5.92
CA PHE A 159 -15.05 -0.55 4.68
C PHE A 159 -14.72 0.42 3.54
N LEU A 160 -15.49 1.49 3.40
CA LEU A 160 -15.32 2.47 2.32
C LEU A 160 -14.00 3.24 2.49
N ILE A 161 -13.73 3.78 3.69
CA ILE A 161 -12.48 4.50 3.98
C ILE A 161 -11.28 3.58 3.76
N GLY A 162 -11.31 2.37 4.32
CA GLY A 162 -10.21 1.42 4.19
C GLY A 162 -9.95 1.00 2.74
N THR A 163 -11.01 0.75 1.98
CA THR A 163 -10.90 0.33 0.56
C THR A 163 -10.39 1.47 -0.32
N LEU A 164 -10.94 2.68 -0.18
CA LEU A 164 -10.52 3.84 -0.94
C LEU A 164 -9.08 4.24 -0.61
N ALA A 165 -8.68 4.21 0.67
CA ALA A 165 -7.30 4.47 1.07
C ALA A 165 -6.33 3.44 0.49
N SER A 166 -6.70 2.15 0.53
CA SER A 166 -5.88 1.07 -0.03
C SER A 166 -5.73 1.18 -1.55
N LEU A 167 -6.83 1.53 -2.24
CA LEU A 167 -6.84 1.76 -3.68
C LEU A 167 -5.99 2.97 -4.07
N LEU A 168 -6.18 4.10 -3.37
CA LEU A 168 -5.42 5.32 -3.60
C LEU A 168 -3.92 5.06 -3.42
N HIS A 169 -3.54 4.33 -2.37
CA HIS A 169 -2.14 3.92 -2.15
C HIS A 169 -1.60 3.12 -3.33
N ALA A 170 -2.30 2.06 -3.75
CA ALA A 170 -1.86 1.23 -4.88
C ALA A 170 -1.77 2.03 -6.19
N LEU A 171 -2.70 2.97 -6.42
CA LEU A 171 -2.72 3.84 -7.58
C LEU A 171 -1.55 4.82 -7.58
N VAL A 172 -1.27 5.50 -6.46
CA VAL A 172 -0.11 6.40 -6.32
C VAL A 172 1.19 5.65 -6.56
N VAL A 173 1.34 4.45 -5.99
CA VAL A 173 2.53 3.60 -6.22
C VAL A 173 2.63 3.19 -7.69
N GLY A 174 1.55 2.71 -8.31
CA GLY A 174 1.55 2.26 -9.70
C GLY A 174 1.82 3.39 -10.70
N VAL A 175 1.21 4.56 -10.50
CA VAL A 175 1.50 5.75 -11.31
C VAL A 175 2.95 6.20 -11.10
N GLY A 176 3.43 6.22 -9.85
CA GLY A 176 4.84 6.53 -9.54
C GLY A 176 5.82 5.59 -10.25
N VAL A 177 5.52 4.29 -10.30
CA VAL A 177 6.31 3.32 -11.08
C VAL A 177 6.33 3.70 -12.56
N ARG A 178 5.17 3.94 -13.18
CA ARG A 178 5.07 4.30 -14.60
C ARG A 178 5.78 5.60 -14.95
N LEU A 179 5.86 6.55 -14.02
CA LEU A 179 6.57 7.82 -14.21
C LEU A 179 8.10 7.66 -14.10
N LEU A 180 8.57 6.65 -13.37
CA LEU A 180 10.00 6.43 -13.11
C LEU A 180 10.63 5.42 -14.08
N THR A 181 9.85 4.54 -14.72
CA THR A 181 10.31 3.56 -15.72
C THR A 181 10.51 4.16 -17.10
#